data_AF-A0A329SVI3-F1
#
_entry.id   AF-A0A329SVI3-F1
#
_cell.length_a   1.000
_cell.length_b   1.000
_cell.length_c   1.000
_cell.angle_alpha   90.00
_cell.angle_beta   90.00
_cell.angle_gamma   90.00
#
_symmetry.space_group_name_H-M   'P 1'
#
loop_
_entity.id
_entity.type
_entity.pdbx_description
1 polymer ?
#
loop_
_entity_poly.entity_id
_entity_poly.type
_entity_poly.pdbx_seq_one_letter_code
_entity_poly.pdbx_strand_id
1 'polypeptide(L)'
;MSVVIKLTMPLKMTEKQGSTNYTYAEQRRLLEIVQAILPTCKTDWEAVAEAYNATDTTSWKRTGCISLRRKSTSLNEEYYDVQARGVDLSR
;
A
#
# COMPACT_ATOMS: atom_id res chain seq x y z
N MET A 1 12.29 17.63 -10.62
CA MET A 1 12.77 17.25 -9.27
C MET A 1 12.00 16.01 -8.84
N SER A 2 12.56 14.82 -9.05
CA SER A 2 11.91 13.58 -8.62
C SER A 2 12.21 13.39 -7.14
N VAL A 3 11.21 13.64 -6.29
CA VAL A 3 11.27 13.31 -4.87
C VAL A 3 11.25 11.78 -4.76
N VAL A 4 12.44 11.18 -4.73
CA VAL A 4 12.64 9.80 -4.31
C VAL A 4 12.32 9.74 -2.82
N ILE A 5 11.08 9.38 -2.50
CA ILE A 5 10.64 9.16 -1.13
C ILE A 5 11.30 7.86 -0.66
N LYS A 6 12.57 7.94 -0.22
CA LYS A 6 13.23 6.86 0.52
C LYS A 6 12.55 6.77 1.88
N LEU A 7 11.51 5.94 1.95
CA LEU A 7 10.74 5.73 3.16
C LEU A 7 11.39 4.63 4.00
N THR A 8 12.34 5.05 4.83
CA THR A 8 12.58 4.38 6.11
C THR A 8 11.32 4.58 6.96
N MET A 9 10.25 3.81 6.73
CA MET A 9 8.99 3.95 7.46
C MET A 9 8.78 2.79 8.44
N PRO A 10 8.63 3.06 9.74
CA PRO A 10 8.02 2.10 10.65
C PRO A 10 6.52 2.02 10.30
N LEU A 11 6.15 1.00 9.53
CA LEU A 11 4.77 0.72 9.13
C LEU A 11 3.93 0.39 10.38
N LYS A 12 3.36 1.41 11.02
CA LYS A 12 2.28 1.21 12.00
C LYS A 12 0.98 1.00 11.22
N MET A 13 0.87 -0.19 10.64
CA MET A 13 -0.37 -0.66 10.01
C MET A 13 -1.38 -0.91 11.11
N THR A 14 -2.34 0.01 11.28
CA THR A 14 -3.38 -0.18 12.28
C THR A 14 -4.37 -1.22 11.77
N GLU A 15 -4.55 -2.31 12.52
CA GLU A 15 -5.61 -3.27 12.28
C GLU A 15 -6.96 -2.60 12.56
N LYS A 16 -7.48 -1.82 11.60
CA LYS A 16 -8.90 -1.44 11.63
C LYS A 16 -9.71 -2.71 11.39
N GLN A 17 -10.25 -3.25 12.49
CA GLN A 17 -11.21 -4.34 12.52
C GLN A 17 -12.39 -3.97 11.61
N GLY A 18 -12.44 -4.53 10.39
CA GLY A 18 -13.51 -4.23 9.44
C GLY A 18 -13.22 -4.55 7.96
N SER A 19 -11.99 -4.89 7.57
CA SER A 19 -11.69 -5.29 6.19
C SER A 19 -10.59 -6.35 6.13
N THR A 20 -10.97 -7.60 6.40
CA THR A 20 -10.11 -8.79 6.32
C THR A 20 -9.83 -9.21 4.86
N ASN A 21 -9.50 -8.26 3.99
CA ASN A 21 -9.24 -8.57 2.57
C ASN A 21 -7.76 -8.72 2.24
N TYR A 22 -6.87 -8.18 3.08
CA TYR A 22 -5.42 -8.29 2.88
C TYR A 22 -4.77 -8.50 4.24
N THR A 23 -4.01 -9.58 4.37
CA THR A 23 -3.12 -9.84 5.50
C THR A 23 -1.98 -8.80 5.56
N TYR A 24 -1.27 -8.74 6.68
CA TYR A 24 -0.09 -7.89 6.82
C TYR A 24 0.96 -8.17 5.73
N ALA A 25 1.20 -9.46 5.43
CA ALA A 25 2.15 -9.88 4.42
C ALA A 25 1.74 -9.40 3.01
N GLU A 26 0.45 -9.51 2.68
CA GLU A 26 -0.09 -9.00 1.41
C GLU A 26 0.07 -7.48 1.28
N GLN A 27 -0.23 -6.73 2.35
CA GLN A 27 -0.10 -5.28 2.36
C GLN A 27 1.36 -4.83 2.23
N ARG A 28 2.28 -5.49 2.95
CA ARG A 28 3.73 -5.22 2.84
C ARG A 28 4.24 -5.49 1.43
N ARG A 29 3.88 -6.65 0.85
CA ARG A 29 4.29 -7.01 -0.51
C ARG A 29 3.75 -6.04 -1.56
N LEU A 30 2.50 -5.61 -1.42
CA LEU A 30 1.91 -4.58 -2.27
C LEU A 30 2.73 -3.28 -2.24
N LEU A 31 3.15 -2.83 -1.05
CA LEU A 31 3.97 -1.62 -0.92
C LEU A 31 5.35 -1.78 -1.55
N GLU A 32 6.02 -2.92 -1.35
CA GLU A 32 7.31 -3.24 -1.97
C GLU A 32 7.22 -3.15 -3.51
N ILE A 33 6.17 -3.73 -4.11
CA ILE A 33 5.95 -3.71 -5.56
C ILE A 33 5.63 -2.29 -6.06
N VAL A 34 4.75 -1.56 -5.37
CA VAL A 34 4.40 -0.17 -5.73
C VAL A 34 5.62 0.74 -5.68
N GLN A 35 6.53 0.55 -4.73
CA GLN A 35 7.78 1.29 -4.66
C GLN A 35 8.76 0.92 -5.78
N ALA A 36 8.78 -0.35 -6.21
CA ALA A 36 9.63 -0.79 -7.30
C ALA A 36 9.14 -0.27 -8.67
N ILE A 37 7.83 -0.24 -8.90
CA ILE A 37 7.22 0.13 -10.18
C ILE A 37 6.91 1.63 -10.28
N LEU A 38 6.63 2.30 -9.15
CA LEU A 38 6.18 3.70 -9.08
C LEU A 38 5.02 4.00 -10.05
N PRO A 39 3.88 3.30 -9.91
CA PRO A 39 2.81 3.32 -10.90
C PRO A 39 2.12 4.69 -11.00
N THR A 40 2.01 5.22 -12.21
CA THR A 40 1.35 6.50 -12.51
C THR A 40 0.13 6.34 -13.40
N CYS A 41 0.08 5.26 -14.20
CA CYS A 41 -0.99 5.00 -15.15
C CYS A 41 -1.57 3.58 -15.01
N LYS A 42 -2.65 3.28 -15.73
CA LYS A 42 -3.36 1.98 -15.66
C LYS A 42 -2.43 0.80 -15.98
N THR A 43 -1.58 0.93 -17.00
CA THR A 43 -0.65 -0.12 -17.42
C THR A 43 0.37 -0.44 -16.33
N ASP A 44 0.87 0.58 -15.60
CA ASP A 44 1.75 0.34 -14.46
C ASP A 44 1.03 -0.44 -13.35
N TRP A 45 -0.24 -0.13 -13.10
CA TRP A 45 -1.06 -0.87 -12.13
C TRP A 45 -1.39 -2.29 -12.58
N GLU A 46 -1.45 -2.56 -13.89
CA GLU A 46 -1.53 -3.93 -14.43
C GLU A 46 -0.24 -4.70 -14.15
N ALA A 47 0.93 -4.08 -14.34
CA ALA A 47 2.22 -4.66 -13.97
C ALA A 47 2.35 -4.91 -12.46
N VAL A 48 1.83 -4.00 -11.62
CA VAL A 48 1.72 -4.22 -10.15
C VAL A 48 0.88 -5.45 -9.85
N ALA A 49 -0.27 -5.62 -10.51
CA ALA A 49 -1.14 -6.77 -10.29
C ALA A 49 -0.50 -8.08 -10.74
N GLU A 50 0.22 -8.08 -11.86
CA GLU A 50 0.98 -9.23 -12.32
C GLU A 50 2.05 -9.63 -11.31
N ALA A 51 2.89 -8.69 -10.88
CA ALA A 51 3.94 -8.92 -9.88
C ALA A 51 3.37 -9.36 -8.51
N TYR A 52 2.22 -8.82 -8.10
CA TYR A 52 1.55 -9.22 -6.87
C TYR A 52 1.07 -10.66 -6.96
N ASN A 53 0.36 -11.01 -8.03
CA ASN A 53 -0.20 -12.34 -8.26
C ASN A 53 0.86 -13.40 -8.59
N ALA A 54 2.07 -13.00 -8.98
CA ALA A 54 3.22 -13.88 -9.16
C ALA A 54 3.95 -14.20 -7.84
N THR A 55 3.54 -13.59 -6.71
CA THR A 55 4.12 -13.91 -5.41
C THR A 55 3.70 -15.33 -4.99
N ASP A 56 4.69 -16.20 -4.75
CA ASP A 56 4.50 -17.64 -4.54
C ASP A 56 4.08 -17.98 -3.10
N THR A 57 2.94 -17.42 -2.72
CA THR A 57 2.30 -17.66 -1.42
C THR A 57 0.96 -18.34 -1.69
N THR A 58 0.91 -19.65 -1.43
CA THR A 58 -0.15 -20.60 -1.80
C THR A 58 -1.58 -20.21 -1.39
N SER A 59 -1.78 -19.20 -0.54
CA SER A 59 -3.06 -18.80 0.00
C SER A 59 -3.57 -17.42 -0.44
N TRP A 60 -2.81 -16.65 -1.22
CA TRP A 60 -3.23 -15.28 -1.56
C TRP A 60 -4.24 -15.26 -2.71
N LYS A 61 -5.30 -14.48 -2.52
CA LYS A 61 -6.33 -14.33 -3.55
C LYS A 61 -5.79 -13.49 -4.71
N ARG A 62 -5.97 -13.98 -5.93
CA ARG A 62 -5.68 -13.19 -7.13
C ARG A 62 -6.47 -11.90 -7.11
N THR A 63 -5.77 -10.79 -7.32
CA THR A 63 -6.33 -9.45 -7.17
C THR A 63 -6.05 -8.59 -8.41
N GLY A 64 -7.03 -7.81 -8.82
CA GLY A 64 -6.95 -6.92 -9.98
C GLY A 64 -6.32 -5.56 -9.65
N CYS A 65 -5.82 -4.89 -10.69
CA CYS A 65 -5.09 -3.62 -10.60
C CYS A 65 -5.87 -2.50 -9.88
N ILE A 66 -7.19 -2.40 -10.09
CA ILE A 66 -8.04 -1.38 -9.42
C ILE A 66 -8.13 -1.62 -7.91
N SER A 67 -8.27 -2.87 -7.47
CA SER A 67 -8.36 -3.23 -6.06
C SER A 67 -7.05 -2.97 -5.32
N LEU A 68 -5.91 -3.30 -5.95
CA LEU A 68 -4.58 -3.03 -5.42
C LEU A 68 -4.31 -1.53 -5.35
N ARG A 69 -4.66 -0.77 -6.39
CA ARG A 69 -4.57 0.70 -6.37
C ARG A 69 -5.34 1.27 -5.19
N ARG A 70 -6.63 0.92 -5.06
CA ARG A 70 -7.48 1.42 -3.96
C ARG A 70 -6.90 1.07 -2.59
N LYS A 71 -6.41 -0.16 -2.42
CA LYS A 71 -5.78 -0.60 -1.16
C LYS A 71 -4.49 0.19 -0.89
N SER A 72 -3.63 0.38 -1.89
CA SER A 72 -2.39 1.15 -1.75
C SER A 72 -2.64 2.62 -1.39
N THR A 73 -3.70 3.24 -1.94
CA THR A 73 -4.09 4.61 -1.59
C THR A 73 -4.55 4.69 -0.14
N SER A 74 -5.39 3.74 0.31
CA SER A 74 -5.82 3.67 1.70
C SER A 74 -4.64 3.47 2.66
N LEU A 75 -3.65 2.66 2.30
CA LEU A 75 -2.42 2.48 3.09
C LEU A 75 -1.59 3.77 3.19
N ASN A 76 -1.54 4.56 2.12
CA ASN A 76 -0.87 5.87 2.13
C ASN A 76 -1.67 6.95 2.87
N GLU A 77 -3.00 6.94 2.79
CA GLU A 77 -3.86 7.93 3.44
C GLU A 77 -3.86 7.75 4.97
N GLU A 78 -3.84 6.51 5.46
CA GLU A 78 -3.69 6.21 6.90
C GLU A 78 -2.40 6.83 7.48
N TYR A 79 -1.34 6.94 6.68
CA TYR A 79 -0.10 7.59 7.09
C TYR A 79 -0.25 9.11 7.28
N TYR A 80 -1.01 9.78 6.42
CA TYR A 80 -1.28 11.22 6.57
C TYR A 80 -2.24 11.52 7.74
N ASP A 81 -3.20 10.64 8.03
CA ASP A 81 -4.12 10.77 9.18
C ASP A 81 -3.39 10.60 10.53
N VAL A 82 -2.41 9.69 10.60
CA VAL A 82 -1.54 9.52 11.79
C VAL A 82 -0.60 10.72 12.00
N GLN A 83 -0.10 11.36 10.93
CA GLN A 83 0.63 12.62 11.06
C GLN A 83 -0.28 13.80 11.45
N ALA A 84 -1.51 13.86 10.93
CA ALA A 84 -2.47 14.93 11.25
C ALA A 84 -2.92 14.89 12.72
N ARG A 85 -3.09 13.71 13.32
CA ARG A 85 -3.38 13.58 14.77
C ARG A 85 -2.17 13.81 15.69
N GLY A 86 -0.96 13.87 15.14
CA GLY A 86 0.26 14.25 15.87
C GLY A 86 0.47 15.75 15.99
N VAL A 87 -0.40 16.56 15.37
CA VAL A 87 -0.41 18.02 15.49
C VAL A 87 -1.70 18.47 16.18
N ASP A 88 -1.91 18.00 17.40
CA ASP A 88 -2.64 18.81 18.38
C ASP A 88 -1.64 19.82 18.96
N LEU A 89 -1.35 20.85 18.17
CA LEU A 89 -0.81 22.09 18.69
C LEU A 89 -2.00 22.80 19.33
N SER A 90 -2.03 22.68 20.66
CA SER A 90 -2.75 23.50 21.63
C SER A 90 -3.54 24.66 21.02
N ARG A 91 -4.86 24.62 21.21
CA ARG A 91 -5.65 25.84 21.29
C ARG A 91 -6.69 25.75 22.39
#